data_AF-A0A6L6WC02-F1
#
_entry.id   AF-A0A6L6WC02-F1
#
_cell.length_a   1.000
_cell.length_b   1.000
_cell.length_c   1.000
_cell.angle_alpha   90.00
_cell.angle_beta   90.00
_cell.angle_gamma   90.00
#
_symmetry.space_group_name_H-M   'P 1'
#
loop_
_entity.id
_entity.type
_entity.pdbx_description
1 polymer ?
#
loop_
_entity_poly.entity_id
_entity_poly.type
_entity_poly.pdbx_seq_one_letter_code
_entity_poly.pdbx_strand_id
1 'polypeptide(L)'
;MHKWVLSGIGVIYALNALVMWFLPEWWYVTVPGITMMGPFNLHFVRDIGLVYLVSGLGLIYGIRAPQVAVFGCLWPALHALFHAWIFFQRGMPVDFVAATNLVLIQLPAWLSLWSAWSLLAVLKNRPHKS
;
A
#
# COMPACT_ATOMS: atom_id res chain seq x y z
N MET A 1 -16.27 -9.80 -3.67
CA MET A 1 -15.57 -9.12 -2.55
C MET A 1 -14.15 -8.68 -2.93
N HIS A 2 -13.21 -9.58 -3.26
CA HIS A 2 -11.80 -9.24 -3.54
C HIS A 2 -11.58 -8.14 -4.59
N LYS A 3 -12.35 -8.13 -5.68
CA LYS A 3 -12.25 -7.08 -6.72
C LYS A 3 -12.55 -5.69 -6.17
N TRP A 4 -13.54 -5.57 -5.28
CA TRP A 4 -13.90 -4.31 -4.63
C TRP A 4 -12.82 -3.85 -3.66
N VAL A 5 -12.24 -4.79 -2.90
CA VAL A 5 -11.09 -4.52 -2.02
C VAL A 5 -9.91 -3.97 -2.81
N LEU A 6 -9.51 -4.64 -3.91
CA LEU A 6 -8.42 -4.18 -4.76
C LEU A 6 -8.71 -2.81 -5.39
N SER A 7 -9.94 -2.58 -5.85
CA SER A 7 -10.35 -1.28 -6.41
C SER A 7 -10.25 -0.18 -5.36
N GLY A 8 -10.81 -0.40 -4.17
CA GLY A 8 -10.84 0.60 -3.10
C GLY A 8 -9.44 0.96 -2.62
N ILE A 9 -8.61 -0.04 -2.31
CA ILE A 9 -7.23 0.19 -1.87
C ILE A 9 -6.41 0.81 -3.00
N GLY A 10 -6.59 0.34 -4.24
CA GLY A 10 -5.89 0.90 -5.40
C GLY A 10 -6.20 2.38 -5.65
N VAL A 11 -7.47 2.78 -5.50
CA VAL A 11 -7.88 4.19 -5.58
C VAL A 11 -7.27 5.01 -4.45
N ILE A 12 -7.28 4.50 -3.21
CA ILE A 12 -6.65 5.17 -2.06
C ILE A 12 -5.15 5.39 -2.31
N TYR A 13 -4.44 4.38 -2.82
CA TYR A 13 -3.02 4.48 -3.15
C TYR A 13 -2.75 5.50 -4.26
N ALA A 14 -3.56 5.49 -5.32
CA ALA A 14 -3.46 6.50 -6.39
C ALA A 14 -3.72 7.92 -5.86
N LEU A 15 -4.74 8.12 -5.02
CA LEU A 15 -5.02 9.43 -4.41
C LEU A 15 -3.88 9.88 -3.49
N ASN A 16 -3.34 8.99 -2.65
CA ASN A 16 -2.19 9.29 -1.79
C ASN A 16 -0.96 9.70 -2.64
N ALA A 17 -0.73 9.03 -3.77
CA ALA A 17 0.31 9.39 -4.72
C ALA A 17 0.11 10.78 -5.32
N LEU A 18 -1.12 11.14 -5.72
CA LEU A 18 -1.43 12.48 -6.22
C LEU A 18 -1.18 13.55 -5.15
N VAL A 19 -1.53 13.28 -3.90
CA VAL A 19 -1.24 14.19 -2.78
C VAL A 19 0.27 14.35 -2.59
N MET A 20 1.04 13.27 -2.58
CA MET A 20 2.52 13.35 -2.50
C MET A 20 3.14 14.09 -3.69
N TRP A 21 2.53 14.06 -4.87
CA TRP A 21 3.04 14.73 -6.06
C TRP A 21 2.76 16.24 -6.04
N PHE A 22 1.52 16.61 -5.76
CA PHE A 22 1.03 18.00 -5.86
C PHE A 22 1.09 18.78 -4.55
N LEU A 23 1.02 18.11 -3.40
CA LEU A 23 1.03 18.70 -2.06
C LEU A 23 2.05 18.00 -1.12
N PRO A 24 3.34 17.86 -1.51
CA PRO A 24 4.32 17.04 -0.80
C PRO A 24 4.61 17.52 0.63
N GLU A 25 4.72 18.83 0.84
CA GLU A 25 5.03 19.41 2.15
C GLU A 25 3.85 19.24 3.12
N TRP A 26 2.63 19.51 2.65
CA TRP A 26 1.42 19.27 3.43
C TRP A 26 1.31 17.80 3.84
N TRP A 27 1.55 16.87 2.90
CA TRP A 27 1.57 15.44 3.20
C TRP A 27 2.60 15.10 4.29
N TYR A 28 3.82 15.61 4.15
CA TYR A 28 4.90 15.35 5.10
C TYR A 28 4.58 15.81 6.53
N VAL A 29 3.94 16.98 6.71
CA VAL A 29 3.62 17.51 8.05
C VAL A 29 2.33 16.95 8.65
N THR A 30 1.40 16.48 7.82
CA THR A 30 0.08 16.00 8.29
C THR A 30 0.00 14.51 8.51
N VAL A 31 0.81 13.70 7.82
CA VAL A 31 0.79 12.25 8.02
C VAL A 31 1.51 11.88 9.33
N PRO A 32 0.82 11.23 10.28
CA PRO A 32 1.40 10.93 11.59
C PRO A 32 2.66 10.07 11.51
N GLY A 33 3.70 10.51 12.23
CA GLY A 33 4.97 9.79 12.37
C GLY A 33 6.00 10.03 11.26
N ILE A 34 5.66 10.70 10.15
CA ILE A 34 6.61 10.94 9.06
C ILE A 34 7.72 11.91 9.47
N THR A 35 7.37 12.99 10.17
CA THR A 35 8.33 13.99 10.67
C THR A 35 9.35 13.41 11.66
N MET A 36 9.05 12.25 12.25
CA MET A 36 9.97 11.52 13.13
C MET A 36 11.07 10.76 12.37
N MET A 37 10.95 10.61 11.04
CA MET A 37 11.85 9.80 10.20
C MET A 37 12.98 10.63 9.58
N GLY A 38 13.07 11.92 9.90
CA GLY A 38 14.09 12.83 9.37
C GLY A 38 13.50 14.05 8.65
N PRO A 39 14.34 14.99 8.20
CA PRO A 39 13.92 16.24 7.57
C PRO A 39 13.17 16.02 6.24
N PHE A 40 12.36 17.01 5.85
CA PHE A 40 11.66 16.99 4.57
C PHE A 40 12.62 16.85 3.39
N ASN A 41 12.31 15.92 2.49
CA ASN A 41 13.00 15.74 1.23
C ASN A 41 11.97 15.57 0.11
N LEU A 42 11.89 16.56 -0.79
CA LEU A 42 10.92 16.59 -1.88
C LEU A 42 11.05 15.41 -2.84
N HIS A 43 12.30 15.04 -3.17
CA HIS A 43 12.57 13.92 -4.08
C HIS A 43 12.06 12.62 -3.46
N PHE A 44 12.40 12.37 -2.19
CA PHE A 44 11.97 11.20 -1.45
C PHE A 44 10.44 11.07 -1.37
N VAL A 45 9.73 12.16 -1.05
CA VAL A 45 8.25 12.13 -1.01
C VAL A 45 7.65 11.78 -2.37
N ARG A 46 8.22 12.31 -3.47
CA ARG A 46 7.74 12.00 -4.82
C ARG A 46 8.06 10.57 -5.25
N ASP A 47 9.20 10.00 -4.85
CA ASP A 47 9.51 8.60 -5.12
C ASP A 47 8.52 7.66 -4.42
N ILE A 48 8.15 7.96 -3.17
CA ILE A 48 7.08 7.24 -2.46
C ILE A 48 5.75 7.40 -3.23
N GLY A 49 5.45 8.62 -3.70
CA GLY A 49 4.29 8.88 -4.53
C GLY A 49 4.23 7.98 -5.78
N LEU A 50 5.33 7.91 -6.54
CA LEU A 50 5.38 7.11 -7.78
C LEU A 50 5.18 5.62 -7.51
N VAL A 51 5.76 5.07 -6.44
CA VAL A 51 5.58 3.65 -6.14
C VAL A 51 4.18 3.34 -5.59
N TYR A 52 3.55 4.26 -4.84
CA TYR A 52 2.12 4.16 -4.50
C TYR A 52 1.24 4.23 -5.74
N LEU A 53 1.57 5.08 -6.73
CA LEU A 53 0.82 5.18 -7.98
C LEU A 53 0.90 3.88 -8.78
N VAL A 54 2.11 3.33 -8.99
CA VAL A 54 2.30 2.05 -9.69
C VAL A 54 1.58 0.92 -8.96
N SER A 55 1.70 0.87 -7.63
CA SER A 55 1.00 -0.13 -6.81
C SER A 55 -0.52 0.00 -7.00
N GLY A 56 -1.06 1.21 -6.84
CA GLY A 56 -2.50 1.48 -6.96
C GLY A 56 -3.07 1.13 -8.34
N LEU A 57 -2.39 1.54 -9.41
CA LEU A 57 -2.75 1.16 -10.77
C LEU A 57 -2.66 -0.35 -11.00
N GLY A 58 -1.65 -1.00 -10.42
CA GLY A 58 -1.49 -2.46 -10.44
C GLY A 58 -2.65 -3.19 -9.77
N LEU A 59 -3.15 -2.70 -8.62
CA LEU A 59 -4.32 -3.26 -7.95
C LEU A 59 -5.59 -3.10 -8.78
N ILE A 60 -5.83 -1.91 -9.34
CA ILE A 60 -7.01 -1.61 -10.17
C ILE A 60 -6.99 -2.46 -11.45
N TYR A 61 -5.87 -2.49 -12.16
CA TYR A 61 -5.73 -3.27 -13.39
C TYR A 61 -5.81 -4.78 -13.10
N GLY A 62 -5.23 -5.21 -11.98
CA GLY A 62 -5.16 -6.61 -11.60
C GLY A 62 -6.51 -7.27 -11.29
N ILE A 63 -7.61 -6.52 -11.26
CA ILE A 63 -8.98 -7.05 -11.31
C ILE A 63 -9.20 -7.92 -12.57
N ARG A 64 -8.55 -7.56 -13.67
CA ARG A 64 -8.56 -8.28 -14.95
C ARG A 64 -7.40 -9.25 -15.09
N ALA A 65 -6.27 -8.93 -14.45
CA ALA A 65 -5.03 -9.72 -14.50
C ALA A 65 -4.44 -9.90 -13.07
N PRO A 66 -4.92 -10.85 -12.27
CA PRO A 66 -4.55 -10.99 -10.86
C PRO A 66 -3.04 -11.10 -10.57
N GLN A 67 -2.26 -11.64 -11.50
CA GLN A 67 -0.79 -11.63 -11.41
C GLN A 67 -0.21 -10.21 -11.32
N VAL A 68 -0.84 -9.22 -11.98
CA VAL A 68 -0.45 -7.81 -11.89
C VAL A 68 -0.83 -7.22 -10.52
N ALA A 69 -1.98 -7.60 -9.95
CA ALA A 69 -2.32 -7.20 -8.59
C ALA A 69 -1.34 -7.78 -7.57
N VAL A 70 -0.91 -9.04 -7.73
CA VAL A 70 0.11 -9.65 -6.86
C VAL A 70 1.41 -8.87 -6.92
N PHE A 71 1.87 -8.51 -8.13
CA PHE A 71 3.06 -7.67 -8.30
C PHE A 71 2.88 -6.27 -7.69
N GLY A 72 1.72 -5.64 -7.91
CA GLY A 72 1.37 -4.33 -7.33
C GLY A 72 1.27 -4.34 -5.80
N CYS A 73 1.05 -5.49 -5.17
CA CYS A 73 1.07 -5.64 -3.71
C CYS A 73 2.46 -5.77 -3.11
N LEU A 74 3.51 -6.05 -3.91
CA LEU A 74 4.84 -6.36 -3.36
C LEU A 74 5.43 -5.19 -2.59
N TRP A 75 5.42 -3.99 -3.17
CA TRP A 75 5.97 -2.82 -2.47
C TRP A 75 5.19 -2.48 -1.19
N PRO A 76 3.84 -2.38 -1.18
CA PRO A 76 3.07 -2.18 0.04
C PRO A 76 3.33 -3.24 1.12
N ALA A 77 3.46 -4.51 0.74
CA ALA A 77 3.73 -5.59 1.68
C ALA A 77 5.15 -5.52 2.27
N LEU A 78 6.16 -5.28 1.44
CA LEU A 78 7.55 -5.07 1.90
C LEU A 78 7.67 -3.83 2.79
N HIS A 79 6.96 -2.76 2.43
CA HIS A 79 6.89 -1.53 3.21
C HIS A 79 6.20 -1.76 4.57
N ALA A 80 5.11 -2.52 4.60
CA ALA A 80 4.43 -2.92 5.83
C ALA A 80 5.33 -3.76 6.76
N LEU A 81 6.13 -4.68 6.19
CA LEU A 81 7.16 -5.41 6.96
C LEU A 81 8.23 -4.48 7.53
N PHE A 82 8.69 -3.50 6.75
CA PHE A 82 9.66 -2.52 7.23
C PHE A 82 9.10 -1.67 8.38
N HIS A 83 7.82 -1.30 8.34
CA HIS A 83 7.17 -0.62 9.46
C HIS A 83 7.04 -1.49 10.71
N ALA A 84 6.75 -2.78 10.56
CA ALA A 84 6.76 -3.72 11.68
C ALA A 84 8.14 -3.80 12.34
N TRP A 85 9.21 -3.82 11.53
CA TRP A 85 10.58 -3.74 12.02
C TRP A 85 10.87 -2.45 12.79
N ILE A 86 10.51 -1.28 12.25
CA ILE A 86 10.67 0.01 12.95
C ILE A 86 10.00 -0.01 14.32
N PHE A 87 8.81 -0.60 14.40
CA PHE A 87 8.03 -0.61 15.64
C PHE A 87 8.58 -1.57 16.68
N PHE A 88 9.10 -2.70 16.24
CA PHE A 88 9.85 -3.60 17.11
C PHE A 88 11.06 -2.87 17.70
N GLN A 89 11.82 -2.14 16.88
CA GLN A 89 12.96 -1.34 17.34
C GLN A 89 12.56 -0.17 18.26
N ARG A 90 11.34 0.35 18.13
CA ARG A 90 10.76 1.35 19.03
C ARG A 90 10.19 0.78 20.33
N GLY A 91 10.29 -0.55 20.56
CA GLY A 91 9.79 -1.19 21.76
C GLY A 91 8.27 -1.47 21.76
N MET A 92 7.66 -1.64 20.59
CA MET A 92 6.23 -1.95 20.42
C MET A 92 5.29 -0.93 21.10
N PRO A 93 5.39 0.37 20.74
CA PRO A 93 4.57 1.40 21.37
C PRO A 93 3.08 1.21 21.04
N VAL A 94 2.23 1.56 22.01
CA VAL A 94 0.77 1.61 21.85
C VAL A 94 0.35 3.08 21.86
N ASP A 95 0.67 3.79 20.78
CA ASP A 95 0.42 5.23 20.61
C ASP A 95 -0.41 5.53 19.34
N PHE A 96 -0.73 6.81 19.13
CA PHE A 96 -1.51 7.24 17.96
C PHE A 96 -0.78 6.97 16.63
N VAL A 97 0.54 7.12 16.59
CA VAL A 97 1.35 6.77 15.41
C VAL A 97 1.25 5.27 15.13
N ALA A 98 1.16 4.46 16.18
CA ALA A 98 1.03 3.02 16.05
C ALA A 98 -0.34 2.59 15.54
N ALA A 99 -1.41 3.19 16.06
CA ALA A 99 -2.75 2.96 15.57
C ALA A 99 -2.89 3.36 14.08
N THR A 100 -2.38 4.54 13.71
CA THR A 100 -2.43 5.00 12.32
C THR A 100 -1.58 4.14 11.39
N ASN A 101 -0.42 3.65 11.83
CA ASN A 101 0.38 2.69 11.06
C ASN A 101 -0.37 1.36 10.80
N LEU A 102 -1.00 0.81 11.85
CA LEU A 102 -1.78 -0.42 11.73
C LEU A 102 -2.92 -0.27 10.72
N VAL A 103 -3.65 0.84 10.78
CA VAL A 103 -4.83 1.07 9.92
C VAL A 103 -4.44 1.51 8.51
N LEU A 104 -3.46 2.40 8.35
CA LEU A 104 -3.16 3.04 7.07
C LEU A 104 -2.04 2.35 6.29
N ILE A 105 -1.22 1.51 6.94
CA ILE A 105 -0.12 0.80 6.28
C ILE A 105 -0.36 -0.71 6.32
N GLN A 106 -0.50 -1.29 7.52
CA GLN A 106 -0.58 -2.75 7.66
C GLN A 106 -1.86 -3.30 7.04
N LEU A 107 -3.02 -2.81 7.47
CA LEU A 107 -4.31 -3.31 7.00
C LEU A 107 -4.46 -3.29 5.47
N PRO A 108 -4.25 -2.17 4.75
CA PRO A 108 -4.41 -2.16 3.30
C PRO A 108 -3.39 -3.06 2.59
N ALA A 109 -2.14 -3.11 3.04
CA ALA A 109 -1.11 -3.94 2.40
C ALA A 109 -1.46 -5.44 2.46
N TRP A 110 -1.84 -5.93 3.64
CA TRP A 110 -2.17 -7.35 3.83
C TRP A 110 -3.51 -7.71 3.19
N LEU A 111 -4.49 -6.82 3.28
CA LEU A 111 -5.82 -7.04 2.73
C LEU A 111 -5.81 -7.03 1.19
N SER A 112 -5.00 -6.17 0.55
CA SER A 112 -4.81 -6.19 -0.90
C SER A 112 -4.03 -7.43 -1.35
N LEU A 113 -2.97 -7.82 -0.63
CA LEU A 113 -2.20 -9.02 -0.96
C LEU A 113 -3.05 -10.28 -0.89
N TRP A 114 -3.80 -10.45 0.21
CA TRP A 114 -4.74 -11.56 0.36
C TRP A 114 -5.75 -11.58 -0.79
N SER A 115 -6.35 -10.44 -1.11
CA SER A 115 -7.35 -10.34 -2.18
C SER A 115 -6.77 -10.64 -3.57
N ALA A 116 -5.56 -10.17 -3.86
CA ALA A 116 -4.86 -10.47 -5.10
C ALA A 116 -4.55 -11.96 -5.24
N TRP A 117 -4.05 -12.58 -4.16
CA TRP A 117 -3.73 -14.00 -4.12
C TRP A 117 -4.98 -14.87 -4.27
N SER A 118 -6.08 -14.53 -3.60
CA SER A 118 -7.36 -15.23 -3.73
C SER A 118 -7.89 -15.20 -5.17
N LEU A 119 -7.80 -14.07 -5.86
CA LEU A 119 -8.20 -13.97 -7.27
C LEU A 119 -7.32 -14.81 -8.19
N LEU A 120 -6.00 -14.81 -7.96
CA LEU A 120 -5.06 -15.62 -8.73
C LEU A 120 -5.31 -17.12 -8.56
N ALA A 121 -5.55 -17.57 -7.32
CA ALA A 121 -5.86 -18.96 -7.01
C ALA A 121 -7.15 -19.43 -7.70
N VAL A 122 -8.19 -18.60 -7.70
CA VAL A 122 -9.45 -18.89 -8.41
C VAL A 122 -9.22 -19.03 -9.91
N LEU A 123 -8.40 -18.17 -10.53
CA LEU A 123 -8.09 -18.28 -11.96
C LEU A 123 -7.33 -19.56 -12.29
N LYS A 124 -6.32 -19.92 -11.50
CA LYS A 124 -5.51 -21.12 -11.70
C LYS A 124 -6.34 -22.41 -11.61
N ASN A 125 -7.38 -22.41 -10.78
CA ASN A 125 -8.25 -23.56 -10.57
C ASN A 125 -9.47 -23.61 -11.52
N ARG A 126 -9.58 -22.70 -12.51
CA ARG A 126 -10.66 -22.79 -13.49
C ARG A 126 -10.41 -23.98 -14.43
N PRO A 127 -11.37 -24.89 -14.61
CA PRO A 127 -11.22 -25.95 -15.59
C PRO A 127 -11.08 -25.32 -16.99
N HIS A 128 -10.07 -25.76 -17.74
CA HIS A 128 -9.99 -25.45 -19.16
C HIS A 128 -11.22 -26.06 -19.83
N LYS A 129 -12.11 -25.21 -20.34
CA LYS A 129 -13.14 -25.66 -21.27
C LYS A 129 -12.42 -26.04 -22.56
N SER A 130 -12.26 -27.34 -22.78
CA SER A 130 -11.84 -27.94 -24.06
C SER A 130 -12.87 -27.64 -25.14
#